data_AF-A0A3D2T004-F1
#
_entry.id   AF-A0A3D2T004-F1
#
_cell.length_a   1.000
_cell.length_b   1.000
_cell.length_c   1.000
_cell.angle_alpha   90.00
_cell.angle_beta   90.00
_cell.angle_gamma   90.00
#
_symmetry.space_group_name_H-M   'P 1'
#
loop_
_entity.id
_entity.type
_entity.pdbx_description
1 polymer ?
#
loop_
_entity_poly.entity_id
_entity_poly.type
_entity_poly.pdbx_seq_one_letter_code
_entity_poly.pdbx_strand_id
1 'polypeptide(L)'
;MVSGDVRLLLGGRYALTTQVAGSVDRSDMDSQSTGFSPLIMASIDRSGREFTWNVTFTDIHPDFRARSGFITRAGDTQLDARMTVNRFGRPGAILERTSITASAQNFFDHNEFWSGSGLFEHELNVMPSFTFRGGRTLTFMIRNGYFRFQPERYANYTTLDEDESQSPFLIPEALKNLKAFMVFPRIRLTNEFSLNGSFMARETAIFAEASRGFELQARPEIQWSPTDRLELSLDHTFSKISRVSTKQHAIVPNEIYSTVHITNIKAQYLFSRALMARMILQYDLDQREALKDPATGRQLTIFGQAQGARSTGEFQGQFLLQYEPSPGTIFYIGFSRLMEGERTYRVSTMSPVEEGLFLKLSYLFRI
;
A
#
# COMPACT_ATOMS: atom_id res chain seq x y z
N MET A 1 -15.43 -29.48 -5.69
CA MET A 1 -15.75 -28.04 -5.63
C MET A 1 -17.02 -27.82 -6.46
N VAL A 2 -17.98 -27.08 -5.93
CA VAL A 2 -19.21 -26.67 -6.64
C VAL A 2 -19.35 -25.16 -6.45
N SER A 3 -19.76 -24.43 -7.48
CA SER A 3 -20.00 -22.99 -7.39
C SER A 3 -21.24 -22.58 -8.18
N GLY A 4 -21.90 -21.52 -7.75
CA GLY A 4 -23.00 -20.88 -8.45
C GLY A 4 -22.95 -19.37 -8.27
N ASP A 5 -23.40 -18.63 -9.26
CA ASP A 5 -23.51 -17.17 -9.25
C ASP A 5 -24.92 -16.72 -9.66
N VAL A 6 -25.33 -15.56 -9.12
CA VAL A 6 -26.62 -14.92 -9.42
C VAL A 6 -26.40 -13.42 -9.55
N ARG A 7 -27.02 -12.81 -10.56
CA ARG A 7 -27.06 -11.36 -10.74
C ARG A 7 -28.48 -10.88 -11.00
N LEU A 8 -28.96 -9.94 -10.20
CA LEU A 8 -30.29 -9.33 -10.31
C LEU A 8 -30.16 -7.82 -10.50
N LEU A 9 -30.90 -7.28 -11.47
CA LEU A 9 -31.01 -5.83 -11.72
C LEU A 9 -32.42 -5.36 -11.36
N LEU A 10 -32.51 -4.40 -10.44
CA LEU A 10 -33.78 -3.87 -9.94
C LEU A 10 -33.91 -2.38 -10.30
N GLY A 11 -34.98 -2.04 -11.03
CA GLY A 11 -35.30 -0.65 -11.40
C GLY A 11 -34.21 0.09 -12.19
N GLY A 12 -33.30 -0.64 -12.85
CA GLY A 12 -32.20 -0.09 -13.65
C GLY A 12 -31.13 0.70 -12.87
N ARG A 13 -31.23 0.74 -11.53
CA ARG A 13 -30.36 1.53 -10.66
C ARG A 13 -29.73 0.73 -9.54
N TYR A 14 -30.26 -0.46 -9.25
CA TYR A 14 -29.73 -1.36 -8.25
C TYR A 14 -29.27 -2.65 -8.90
N ALA A 15 -28.12 -3.15 -8.50
CA ALA A 15 -27.67 -4.48 -8.85
C ALA A 15 -27.34 -5.26 -7.58
N LEU A 16 -27.75 -6.51 -7.54
CA LEU A 16 -27.35 -7.50 -6.54
C LEU A 16 -26.57 -8.58 -7.29
N THR A 17 -25.35 -8.86 -6.86
CA THR A 17 -24.53 -9.95 -7.38
C THR A 17 -24.11 -10.84 -6.22
N THR A 18 -24.28 -12.15 -6.36
CA THR A 18 -23.89 -13.12 -5.35
C THR A 18 -23.17 -14.29 -6.00
N GLN A 19 -22.14 -14.80 -5.36
CA GLN A 19 -21.44 -16.02 -5.73
C GLN A 19 -21.27 -16.88 -4.49
N VAL A 20 -21.58 -18.16 -4.60
CA VAL A 20 -21.39 -19.14 -3.53
C VAL A 20 -20.59 -20.30 -4.09
N ALA A 21 -19.60 -20.76 -3.36
CA ALA A 21 -18.85 -21.95 -3.69
C ALA A 21 -18.68 -22.85 -2.46
N GLY A 22 -18.44 -24.13 -2.68
CA GLY A 22 -18.18 -25.11 -1.65
C GLY A 22 -17.08 -26.07 -2.08
N SER A 23 -16.20 -26.40 -1.14
CA SER A 23 -15.20 -27.44 -1.29
C SER A 23 -15.41 -28.54 -0.26
N VAL A 24 -15.09 -29.76 -0.67
CA VAL A 24 -15.08 -30.96 0.17
C VAL A 24 -13.83 -31.69 -0.26
N ASP A 25 -12.95 -32.00 0.69
CA ASP A 25 -11.76 -32.79 0.43
C ASP A 25 -11.81 -34.08 1.25
N ARG A 26 -11.35 -35.15 0.63
CA ARG A 26 -11.22 -36.47 1.25
C ARG A 26 -9.78 -36.90 1.08
N SER A 27 -8.98 -36.84 2.15
CA SER A 27 -7.63 -37.38 2.17
C SER A 27 -7.70 -38.85 2.60
N ASP A 28 -7.12 -39.77 1.82
CA ASP A 28 -7.11 -41.20 2.14
C ASP A 28 -6.05 -41.55 3.23
N MET A 29 -5.27 -40.58 3.73
CA MET A 29 -4.26 -40.78 4.79
C MET A 29 -4.66 -40.24 6.18
N ASP A 30 -5.69 -39.39 6.27
CA ASP A 30 -6.24 -38.92 7.56
C ASP A 30 -7.66 -39.43 7.66
N SER A 31 -7.99 -40.09 8.78
CA SER A 31 -9.36 -40.58 9.05
C SER A 31 -10.40 -39.47 9.27
N GLN A 32 -10.04 -38.21 9.03
CA GLN A 32 -10.91 -37.04 9.12
C GLN A 32 -11.22 -36.49 7.72
N SER A 33 -12.44 -36.74 7.24
CA SER A 33 -13.01 -35.96 6.14
C SER A 33 -13.12 -34.50 6.59
N THR A 34 -12.57 -33.55 5.85
CA THR A 34 -12.94 -32.15 6.07
C THR A 34 -14.40 -31.99 5.64
N GLY A 35 -15.19 -31.31 6.48
CA GLY A 35 -16.59 -31.01 6.21
C GLY A 35 -16.76 -30.11 4.99
N PHE A 36 -18.00 -29.74 4.68
CA PHE A 36 -18.27 -28.75 3.64
C PHE A 36 -17.67 -27.39 4.02
N SER A 37 -16.72 -26.90 3.23
CA SER A 37 -16.07 -25.60 3.42
C SER A 37 -16.67 -24.58 2.43
N PRO A 38 -17.50 -23.62 2.89
CA PRO A 38 -18.13 -22.62 2.02
C PRO A 38 -17.23 -21.43 1.69
N LEU A 39 -17.58 -20.76 0.59
CA LEU A 39 -17.17 -19.42 0.22
C LEU A 39 -18.41 -18.66 -0.23
N ILE A 40 -18.61 -17.46 0.29
CA ILE A 40 -19.74 -16.59 -0.03
C ILE A 40 -19.21 -15.23 -0.43
N MET A 41 -19.67 -14.71 -1.55
CA MET A 41 -19.45 -13.34 -1.97
C MET A 41 -20.80 -12.72 -2.31
N ALA A 42 -21.09 -11.55 -1.81
CA ALA A 42 -22.29 -10.80 -2.11
C ALA A 42 -21.96 -9.33 -2.30
N SER A 43 -22.57 -8.68 -3.28
CA SER A 43 -22.45 -7.25 -3.48
C SER A 43 -23.79 -6.67 -3.88
N ILE A 44 -24.10 -5.51 -3.30
CA ILE A 44 -25.24 -4.71 -3.67
C ILE A 44 -24.75 -3.31 -3.99
N ASP A 45 -25.16 -2.77 -5.13
CA ASP A 45 -24.84 -1.41 -5.52
C ASP A 45 -26.08 -0.64 -5.95
N ARG A 46 -26.01 0.68 -5.71
CA ARG A 46 -26.88 1.66 -6.32
C ARG A 46 -26.03 2.60 -7.16
N SER A 47 -26.37 2.68 -8.43
CA SER A 47 -25.77 3.60 -9.38
C SER A 47 -26.62 4.85 -9.60
N GLY A 48 -25.97 5.99 -9.76
CA GLY A 48 -26.61 7.29 -9.91
C GLY A 48 -25.57 8.38 -10.20
N ARG A 49 -26.02 9.50 -10.77
CA ARG A 49 -25.13 10.61 -11.13
C ARG A 49 -24.62 11.38 -9.89
N GLU A 50 -25.53 11.69 -8.97
CA GLU A 50 -25.24 12.51 -7.79
C GLU A 50 -25.02 11.69 -6.52
N PHE A 51 -25.49 10.44 -6.51
CA PHE A 51 -25.36 9.56 -5.37
C PHE A 51 -25.15 8.13 -5.84
N THR A 52 -24.10 7.51 -5.33
CA THR A 52 -23.82 6.08 -5.49
C THR A 52 -23.51 5.47 -4.15
N TRP A 53 -23.79 4.19 -4.01
CA TRP A 53 -23.25 3.40 -2.91
C TRP A 53 -23.10 1.95 -3.32
N ASN A 54 -22.21 1.25 -2.62
CA ASN A 54 -21.99 -0.18 -2.78
C ASN A 54 -21.64 -0.79 -1.43
N VAL A 55 -22.11 -2.00 -1.19
CA VAL A 55 -21.73 -2.83 -0.05
C VAL A 55 -21.29 -4.17 -0.60
N THR A 56 -20.16 -4.67 -0.12
CA THR A 56 -19.59 -5.97 -0.48
C THR A 56 -19.35 -6.78 0.78
N PHE A 57 -19.73 -8.05 0.72
CA PHE A 57 -19.53 -9.04 1.76
C PHE A 57 -18.79 -10.23 1.16
N THR A 58 -17.71 -10.65 1.81
CA THR A 58 -16.94 -11.83 1.41
C THR A 58 -16.68 -12.66 2.66
N ASP A 59 -16.97 -13.95 2.60
CA ASP A 59 -16.68 -14.91 3.66
C ASP A 59 -16.03 -16.15 3.06
N ILE A 60 -14.89 -16.56 3.62
CA ILE A 60 -14.15 -17.72 3.13
C ILE A 60 -13.82 -18.61 4.32
N HIS A 61 -14.37 -19.82 4.34
CA HIS A 61 -14.08 -20.80 5.39
C HIS A 61 -12.56 -21.13 5.45
N PRO A 62 -11.94 -21.28 6.63
CA PRO A 62 -10.51 -21.59 6.78
C PRO A 62 -10.04 -22.81 5.98
N ASP A 63 -10.90 -23.84 5.94
CA ASP A 63 -10.65 -25.09 5.21
C ASP A 63 -11.09 -25.05 3.74
N PHE A 64 -11.44 -23.89 3.21
CA PHE A 64 -11.75 -23.78 1.79
C PHE A 64 -10.50 -24.05 0.96
N ARG A 65 -10.63 -24.91 -0.06
CA ARG A 65 -9.54 -25.23 -0.99
C ARG A 65 -10.00 -25.02 -2.43
N ALA A 66 -9.37 -24.07 -3.12
CA ALA A 66 -9.54 -23.89 -4.57
C ALA A 66 -8.59 -24.84 -5.32
N ARG A 67 -9.15 -25.76 -6.13
CA ARG A 67 -8.34 -26.74 -6.88
C ARG A 67 -7.54 -26.16 -8.05
N SER A 68 -7.92 -24.98 -8.54
CA SER A 68 -7.38 -24.39 -9.78
C SER A 68 -6.87 -22.96 -9.64
N GLY A 69 -6.69 -22.45 -8.41
CA GLY A 69 -6.31 -21.05 -8.22
C GLY A 69 -5.89 -20.70 -6.79
N PHE A 70 -5.30 -19.52 -6.66
CA PHE A 70 -4.88 -18.95 -5.39
C PHE A 70 -6.02 -18.13 -4.78
N ILE A 71 -6.32 -18.36 -3.50
CA ILE A 71 -7.22 -17.53 -2.69
C ILE A 71 -6.39 -16.82 -1.64
N THR A 72 -6.50 -15.50 -1.57
CA THR A 72 -5.53 -14.67 -0.85
C THR A 72 -5.77 -14.59 0.66
N ARG A 73 -6.94 -15.02 1.18
CA ARG A 73 -7.32 -14.94 2.61
C ARG A 73 -8.41 -15.95 3.00
N ALA A 74 -8.10 -17.25 3.00
CA ALA A 74 -9.00 -18.23 3.60
C ALA A 74 -9.03 -18.04 5.13
N GLY A 75 -10.22 -18.12 5.74
CA GLY A 75 -10.42 -17.93 7.18
C GLY A 75 -10.82 -16.52 7.60
N ASP A 76 -10.99 -15.59 6.66
CA ASP A 76 -11.43 -14.22 6.94
C ASP A 76 -12.87 -13.98 6.45
N THR A 77 -13.61 -13.16 7.19
CA THR A 77 -14.84 -12.50 6.73
C THR A 77 -14.56 -11.00 6.57
N GLN A 78 -15.01 -10.42 5.45
CA GLN A 78 -14.85 -9.01 5.11
C GLN A 78 -16.20 -8.37 4.78
N LEU A 79 -16.42 -7.17 5.32
CA LEU A 79 -17.57 -6.32 4.99
C LEU A 79 -17.07 -4.91 4.64
N ASP A 80 -17.25 -4.52 3.39
CA ASP A 80 -16.95 -3.17 2.93
C ASP A 80 -18.21 -2.43 2.54
N ALA A 81 -18.24 -1.13 2.83
CA ALA A 81 -19.28 -0.23 2.39
C ALA A 81 -18.64 1.04 1.84
N ARG A 82 -19.22 1.58 0.76
CA ARG A 82 -18.80 2.84 0.17
C ARG A 82 -20.02 3.62 -0.27
N MET A 83 -20.03 4.92 0.03
CA MET A 83 -21.01 5.87 -0.49
C MET A 83 -20.30 7.09 -1.06
N THR A 84 -20.83 7.63 -2.15
CA THR A 84 -20.31 8.83 -2.79
C THR A 84 -21.45 9.78 -3.10
N VAL A 85 -21.33 11.02 -2.65
CA VAL A 85 -22.23 12.13 -3.01
C VAL A 85 -21.46 13.10 -3.89
N ASN A 86 -22.00 13.41 -5.07
CA ASN A 86 -21.45 14.36 -6.03
C ASN A 86 -22.37 15.58 -6.16
N ARG A 87 -21.76 16.77 -6.11
CA ARG A 87 -22.40 18.04 -6.45
C ARG A 87 -21.62 18.71 -7.59
N PHE A 88 -22.33 19.08 -8.65
CA PHE A 88 -21.73 19.69 -9.84
C PHE A 88 -21.88 21.21 -9.82
N GLY A 89 -20.82 21.91 -10.23
CA GLY A 89 -20.84 23.35 -10.46
C GLY A 89 -21.63 23.74 -11.71
N ARG A 90 -21.91 25.03 -11.85
CA ARG A 90 -22.50 25.57 -13.10
C ARG A 90 -21.50 25.44 -14.25
N PRO A 91 -21.97 25.38 -15.52
CA PRO A 91 -21.08 25.46 -16.68
C PRO A 91 -20.15 26.67 -16.58
N GLY A 92 -18.85 26.46 -16.75
CA GLY A 92 -17.86 27.54 -16.60
C GLY A 92 -17.67 28.04 -15.16
N ALA A 93 -17.93 27.23 -14.13
CA ALA A 93 -17.46 27.51 -12.77
C ALA A 93 -15.94 27.25 -12.63
N ILE A 94 -15.30 27.78 -11.57
CA ILE A 94 -13.92 27.41 -11.22
C ILE A 94 -13.91 26.06 -10.49
N LEU A 95 -14.82 25.88 -9.53
CA LEU A 95 -15.09 24.59 -8.89
C LEU A 95 -16.15 23.85 -9.71
N GLU A 96 -15.74 22.79 -10.40
CA GLU A 96 -16.59 22.02 -11.33
C GLU A 96 -17.34 20.90 -10.62
N ARG A 97 -16.75 20.32 -9.56
CA ARG A 97 -17.37 19.25 -8.79
C ARG A 97 -16.84 19.19 -7.36
N THR A 98 -17.74 18.96 -6.43
CA THR A 98 -17.44 18.49 -5.07
C THR A 98 -17.94 17.07 -4.92
N SER A 99 -17.08 16.17 -4.48
CA SER A 99 -17.43 14.79 -4.15
C SER A 99 -17.13 14.54 -2.68
N ILE A 100 -18.03 13.88 -1.96
CA ILE A 100 -17.76 13.36 -0.62
C ILE A 100 -17.93 11.86 -0.70
N THR A 101 -16.85 11.13 -0.49
CA THR A 101 -16.87 9.68 -0.41
C THR A 101 -16.69 9.27 1.04
N ALA A 102 -17.56 8.41 1.56
CA ALA A 102 -17.32 7.74 2.83
C ALA A 102 -17.22 6.24 2.59
N SER A 103 -16.29 5.57 3.25
CA SER A 103 -16.14 4.13 3.15
C SER A 103 -15.76 3.51 4.48
N ALA A 104 -16.27 2.32 4.74
CA ALA A 104 -15.91 1.48 5.87
C ALA A 104 -15.35 0.16 5.34
N GLN A 105 -14.26 -0.31 5.93
CA GLN A 105 -13.68 -1.63 5.67
C GLN A 105 -13.60 -2.35 7.02
N ASN A 106 -14.04 -3.60 7.06
CA ASN A 106 -14.12 -4.38 8.29
C ASN A 106 -13.62 -5.80 8.03
N PHE A 107 -12.73 -6.29 8.88
CA PHE A 107 -12.19 -7.64 8.83
C PHE A 107 -12.44 -8.38 10.14
N PHE A 108 -12.86 -9.63 10.00
CA PHE A 108 -13.16 -10.55 11.08
C PHE A 108 -12.48 -11.89 10.78
N ASP A 109 -12.10 -12.62 11.82
CA ASP A 109 -11.87 -14.05 11.65
C ASP A 109 -13.22 -14.72 11.35
N HIS A 110 -13.22 -15.71 10.46
CA HIS A 110 -14.43 -16.40 10.02
C HIS A 110 -15.24 -16.94 11.21
N ASN A 111 -14.60 -17.66 12.12
CA ASN A 111 -15.29 -18.26 13.26
C ASN A 111 -15.75 -17.18 14.25
N GLU A 112 -14.95 -16.12 14.43
CA GLU A 112 -15.33 -14.97 15.25
C GLU A 112 -16.56 -14.24 14.70
N PHE A 113 -16.65 -14.02 13.38
CA PHE A 113 -17.81 -13.39 12.76
C PHE A 113 -19.10 -14.18 13.01
N TRP A 114 -19.09 -15.49 12.72
CA TRP A 114 -20.26 -16.35 12.83
C TRP A 114 -20.65 -16.67 14.29
N SER A 115 -19.70 -16.58 15.22
CA SER A 115 -19.97 -16.69 16.67
C SER A 115 -20.45 -15.37 17.30
N GLY A 116 -20.46 -14.27 16.55
CA GLY A 116 -20.86 -12.95 17.05
C GLY A 116 -19.78 -12.25 17.89
N SER A 117 -18.52 -12.67 17.75
CA SER A 117 -17.36 -11.99 18.32
C SER A 117 -17.03 -10.70 17.54
N GLY A 118 -16.06 -9.92 18.03
CA GLY A 118 -15.70 -8.62 17.44
C GLY A 118 -14.76 -8.71 16.23
N LEU A 119 -14.76 -7.66 15.41
CA LEU A 119 -13.77 -7.47 14.35
C LEU A 119 -12.34 -7.38 14.91
N PHE A 120 -11.35 -7.70 14.07
CA PHE A 120 -9.94 -7.47 14.41
C PHE A 120 -9.35 -6.24 13.71
N GLU A 121 -9.94 -5.78 12.61
CA GLU A 121 -9.50 -4.58 11.89
C GLU A 121 -10.69 -3.82 11.31
N HIS A 122 -10.67 -2.50 11.48
CA HIS A 122 -11.69 -1.60 10.94
C HIS A 122 -11.08 -0.28 10.51
N GLU A 123 -11.49 0.23 9.35
CA GLU A 123 -11.17 1.59 8.91
C GLU A 123 -12.42 2.29 8.39
N LEU A 124 -12.73 3.45 8.98
CA LEU A 124 -13.70 4.40 8.45
C LEU A 124 -12.95 5.58 7.82
N ASN A 125 -13.22 5.83 6.54
CA ASN A 125 -12.62 6.90 5.76
C ASN A 125 -13.70 7.88 5.28
N VAL A 126 -13.44 9.17 5.38
CA VAL A 126 -14.22 10.25 4.76
C VAL A 126 -13.31 11.08 3.88
N MET A 127 -13.64 11.16 2.60
CA MET A 127 -12.81 11.74 1.55
C MET A 127 -13.56 12.83 0.78
N PRO A 128 -13.49 14.10 1.21
CA PRO A 128 -13.94 15.20 0.39
C PRO A 128 -12.92 15.47 -0.73
N SER A 129 -13.42 15.64 -1.95
CA SER A 129 -12.63 15.90 -3.15
C SER A 129 -13.22 17.08 -3.93
N PHE A 130 -12.36 18.01 -4.29
CA PHE A 130 -12.70 19.23 -5.02
C PHE A 130 -12.03 19.19 -6.38
N THR A 131 -12.82 19.18 -7.45
CA THR A 131 -12.34 19.24 -8.85
C THR A 131 -12.52 20.66 -9.37
N PHE A 132 -11.43 21.26 -9.82
CA PHE A 132 -11.40 22.61 -10.38
C PHE A 132 -11.15 22.56 -11.88
N ARG A 133 -11.54 23.63 -12.58
CA ARG A 133 -11.30 23.81 -14.00
C ARG A 133 -9.82 23.59 -14.36
N GLY A 134 -9.60 22.94 -15.49
CA GLY A 134 -8.26 22.58 -15.96
C GLY A 134 -7.76 21.25 -15.39
N GLY A 135 -8.66 20.43 -14.84
CA GLY A 135 -8.36 19.08 -14.37
C GLY A 135 -7.57 19.02 -13.05
N ARG A 136 -7.58 20.11 -12.28
CA ARG A 136 -6.90 20.19 -10.98
C ARG A 136 -7.79 19.59 -9.90
N THR A 137 -7.24 18.80 -8.98
CA THR A 137 -8.01 18.23 -7.88
C THR A 137 -7.30 18.38 -6.56
N LEU A 138 -8.07 18.66 -5.51
CA LEU A 138 -7.60 18.59 -4.13
C LEU A 138 -8.50 17.62 -3.38
N THR A 139 -7.93 16.51 -2.92
CA THR A 139 -8.66 15.51 -2.15
C THR A 139 -8.07 15.43 -0.75
N PHE A 140 -8.94 15.32 0.24
CA PHE A 140 -8.55 15.03 1.61
C PHE A 140 -9.02 13.62 1.98
N MET A 141 -8.41 13.02 2.98
CA MET A 141 -8.90 11.82 3.64
C MET A 141 -8.80 12.01 5.14
N ILE A 142 -9.92 11.79 5.83
CA ILE A 142 -10.00 11.74 7.28
C ILE A 142 -10.34 10.29 7.63
N ARG A 143 -9.50 9.67 8.45
CA ARG A 143 -9.69 8.26 8.84
C ARG A 143 -9.84 8.13 10.33
N ASN A 144 -10.67 7.18 10.76
CA ASN A 144 -10.62 6.60 12.09
C ASN A 144 -10.49 5.07 11.96
N GLY A 145 -9.50 4.47 12.62
CA GLY A 145 -9.26 3.04 12.55
C GLY A 145 -9.32 2.31 13.89
N TYR A 146 -9.41 0.99 13.82
CA TYR A 146 -9.25 0.06 14.92
C TYR A 146 -8.39 -1.12 14.46
N PHE A 147 -7.51 -1.59 15.33
CA PHE A 147 -6.68 -2.76 15.04
C PHE A 147 -6.43 -3.60 16.31
N ARG A 148 -6.69 -4.90 16.25
CA ARG A 148 -6.38 -5.88 17.30
C ARG A 148 -5.28 -6.82 16.82
N PHE A 149 -4.24 -6.93 17.63
CA PHE A 149 -3.13 -7.85 17.37
C PHE A 149 -3.58 -9.31 17.57
N GLN A 150 -3.29 -10.17 16.59
CA GLN A 150 -3.61 -11.60 16.62
C GLN A 150 -2.49 -12.37 17.35
N PRO A 151 -2.78 -13.11 18.43
CA PRO A 151 -1.75 -13.77 19.23
C PRO A 151 -0.83 -14.72 18.49
N GLU A 152 -1.35 -15.39 17.47
CA GLU A 152 -0.62 -16.36 16.67
C GLU A 152 0.58 -15.71 15.94
N ARG A 153 0.48 -14.41 15.60
CA ARG A 153 1.57 -13.66 14.95
C ARG A 153 2.72 -13.31 15.89
N TYR A 154 2.48 -13.37 17.19
CA TYR A 154 3.43 -12.99 18.24
C TYR A 154 3.90 -14.18 19.08
N ALA A 155 3.54 -15.41 18.71
CA ALA A 155 3.89 -16.63 19.46
C ALA A 155 5.41 -16.81 19.69
N ASN A 156 6.24 -16.28 18.78
CA ASN A 156 7.71 -16.38 18.84
C ASN A 156 8.38 -15.09 19.37
N TYR A 157 7.61 -14.17 19.96
CA TYR A 157 8.12 -12.93 20.53
C TYR A 157 8.42 -13.10 22.01
N THR A 158 9.57 -12.62 22.43
CA THR A 158 9.96 -12.52 23.83
C THR A 158 10.59 -11.16 24.11
N THR A 159 10.64 -10.78 25.38
CA THR A 159 11.37 -9.61 25.87
C THR A 159 12.69 -10.04 26.49
N LEU A 160 13.78 -9.35 26.18
CA LEU A 160 15.07 -9.56 26.80
C LEU A 160 15.16 -8.80 28.12
N ASP A 161 15.38 -9.53 29.22
CA ASP A 161 15.52 -8.98 30.57
C ASP A 161 16.97 -8.55 30.86
N GLU A 162 17.18 -7.82 31.96
CA GLU A 162 18.50 -7.29 32.33
C GLU A 162 19.54 -8.37 32.64
N ASP A 163 19.08 -9.57 33.05
CA ASP A 163 19.89 -10.75 33.30
C ASP A 163 20.07 -11.62 32.04
N GLU A 164 19.77 -11.09 30.86
CA GLU A 164 19.76 -11.76 29.56
C GLU A 164 18.76 -12.93 29.45
N SER A 165 17.90 -13.11 30.46
CA SER A 165 16.80 -14.06 30.38
C SER A 165 15.70 -13.55 29.44
N GLN A 166 14.86 -14.47 28.95
CA GLN A 166 13.76 -14.14 28.05
C GLN A 166 12.43 -14.37 28.73
N SER A 167 11.61 -13.33 28.76
CA SER A 167 10.23 -13.37 29.25
C SER A 167 9.23 -13.39 28.09
N PRO A 168 8.06 -14.03 28.25
CA PRO A 168 7.02 -14.03 27.21
C PRO A 168 6.57 -12.59 26.87
N PHE A 169 6.41 -12.31 25.58
CA PHE A 169 5.85 -11.03 25.15
C PHE A 169 4.35 -10.96 25.44
N LEU A 170 3.92 -9.89 26.09
CA LEU A 170 2.52 -9.63 26.38
C LEU A 170 1.91 -8.73 25.30
N ILE A 171 0.91 -9.26 24.60
CA ILE A 171 0.23 -8.53 23.54
C ILE A 171 -0.67 -7.46 24.18
N PRO A 172 -0.55 -6.18 23.77
CA PRO A 172 -1.36 -5.12 24.34
C PRO A 172 -2.81 -5.17 23.84
N GLU A 173 -3.65 -4.36 24.50
CA GLU A 173 -5.03 -4.16 24.05
C GLU A 173 -5.10 -3.61 22.60
N ALA A 174 -6.25 -3.82 21.98
CA ALA A 174 -6.51 -3.32 20.64
C ALA A 174 -6.35 -1.79 20.55
N LEU A 175 -5.74 -1.34 19.45
CA LEU A 175 -5.57 0.05 19.12
C LEU A 175 -6.89 0.64 18.64
N LYS A 176 -7.48 1.54 19.44
CA LYS A 176 -8.73 2.25 19.10
C LYS A 176 -8.45 3.64 18.56
N ASN A 177 -9.30 4.12 17.66
CA ASN A 177 -9.21 5.48 17.12
C ASN A 177 -7.85 5.79 16.47
N LEU A 178 -7.40 4.96 15.54
CA LEU A 178 -6.21 5.24 14.74
C LEU A 178 -6.52 6.34 13.73
N LYS A 179 -6.34 7.60 14.14
CA LYS A 179 -6.73 8.74 13.33
C LYS A 179 -5.75 8.99 12.20
N ALA A 180 -6.25 9.40 11.04
CA ALA A 180 -5.39 9.93 9.98
C ALA A 180 -5.99 11.16 9.32
N PHE A 181 -5.10 12.02 8.86
CA PHE A 181 -5.40 13.08 7.93
C PHE A 181 -4.44 12.99 6.76
N MET A 182 -4.98 13.02 5.54
CA MET A 182 -4.19 12.95 4.31
C MET A 182 -4.67 13.98 3.30
N VAL A 183 -3.76 14.46 2.45
CA VAL A 183 -3.99 15.41 1.37
C VAL A 183 -3.38 14.88 0.09
N PHE A 184 -4.15 14.90 -0.99
CA PHE A 184 -3.76 14.44 -2.32
C PHE A 184 -3.97 15.57 -3.35
N PRO A 185 -3.00 16.49 -3.50
CA PRO A 185 -3.05 17.49 -4.55
C PRO A 185 -2.71 16.85 -5.91
N ARG A 186 -3.45 17.26 -6.94
CA ARG A 186 -3.12 17.03 -8.35
C ARG A 186 -3.22 18.36 -9.08
N ILE A 187 -2.08 18.96 -9.39
CA ILE A 187 -2.01 20.33 -9.88
C ILE A 187 -1.27 20.35 -11.21
N ARG A 188 -1.95 20.80 -12.25
CA ARG A 188 -1.33 21.20 -13.52
C ARG A 188 -1.12 22.71 -13.49
N LEU A 189 0.14 23.14 -13.35
CA LEU A 189 0.51 24.57 -13.33
C LEU A 189 0.59 25.12 -14.75
N THR A 190 1.29 24.40 -15.64
CA THR A 190 1.36 24.68 -17.08
C THR A 190 1.10 23.40 -17.89
N ASN A 191 1.16 23.46 -19.22
CA ASN A 191 1.08 22.24 -20.03
C ASN A 191 2.32 21.35 -19.89
N GLU A 192 3.43 21.95 -19.46
CA GLU A 192 4.75 21.34 -19.34
C GLU A 192 5.06 20.91 -17.90
N PHE A 193 4.37 21.45 -16.90
CA PHE A 193 4.69 21.22 -15.49
C PHE A 193 3.46 20.79 -14.67
N SER A 194 3.58 19.64 -14.02
CA SER A 194 2.63 19.18 -13.01
C SER A 194 3.30 18.84 -11.68
N LEU A 195 2.57 19.14 -10.61
CA LEU A 195 2.90 18.80 -9.24
C LEU A 195 1.76 17.99 -8.65
N ASN A 196 2.08 16.77 -8.24
CA ASN A 196 1.17 15.87 -7.58
C ASN A 196 1.78 15.43 -6.24
N GLY A 197 0.98 14.75 -5.43
CA GLY A 197 1.55 13.98 -4.34
C GLY A 197 0.53 13.46 -3.36
N SER A 198 1.05 12.87 -2.29
CA SER A 198 0.28 12.51 -1.11
C SER A 198 1.04 12.91 0.16
N PHE A 199 0.33 13.53 1.09
CA PHE A 199 0.89 13.97 2.37
C PHE A 199 -0.02 13.44 3.46
N MET A 200 0.52 12.73 4.44
CA MET A 200 -0.27 12.14 5.51
C MET A 200 0.38 12.31 6.88
N ALA A 201 -0.49 12.49 7.87
CA ALA A 201 -0.18 12.38 9.27
C ALA A 201 -1.18 11.38 9.86
N ARG A 202 -0.69 10.25 10.40
CA ARG A 202 -1.57 9.16 10.84
C ARG A 202 -1.04 8.43 12.05
N GLU A 203 -1.95 7.99 12.91
CA GLU A 203 -1.69 6.91 13.84
C GLU A 203 -1.79 5.57 13.08
N THR A 204 -0.87 4.66 13.33
CA THR A 204 -0.78 3.36 12.67
C THR A 204 -0.30 2.30 13.65
N ALA A 205 -0.57 1.03 13.38
CA ALA A 205 0.07 -0.06 14.11
C ALA A 205 1.54 -0.18 13.67
N ILE A 206 2.45 -0.32 14.63
CA ILE A 206 3.81 -0.84 14.42
C ILE A 206 3.71 -2.34 14.64
N PHE A 207 3.44 -3.09 13.57
CA PHE A 207 3.21 -4.54 13.66
C PHE A 207 4.39 -5.29 14.31
N ALA A 208 5.62 -4.84 14.05
CA ALA A 208 6.82 -5.46 14.61
C ALA A 208 6.99 -5.27 16.12
N GLU A 209 6.24 -4.37 16.76
CA GLU A 209 6.28 -4.12 18.21
C GLU A 209 4.92 -4.31 18.88
N ALA A 210 3.90 -4.73 18.11
CA ALA A 210 2.50 -4.71 18.51
C ALA A 210 2.07 -3.38 19.17
N SER A 211 2.52 -2.24 18.66
CA SER A 211 2.37 -0.96 19.35
C SER A 211 1.71 0.11 18.47
N ARG A 212 1.31 1.23 19.08
CA ARG A 212 0.85 2.41 18.34
C ARG A 212 2.05 3.24 17.87
N GLY A 213 2.08 3.55 16.59
CA GLY A 213 2.98 4.52 15.99
C GLY A 213 2.24 5.73 15.45
N PHE A 214 2.99 6.81 15.22
CA PHE A 214 2.55 7.98 14.48
C PHE A 214 3.46 8.17 13.27
N GLU A 215 2.88 8.15 12.08
CA GLU A 215 3.58 8.29 10.81
C GLU A 215 3.32 9.68 10.21
N LEU A 216 4.41 10.35 9.87
CA LEU A 216 4.44 11.48 8.94
C LEU A 216 5.01 10.99 7.62
N GLN A 217 4.26 11.12 6.54
CA GLN A 217 4.70 10.71 5.23
C GLN A 217 4.40 11.79 4.18
N ALA A 218 5.36 12.01 3.29
CA ALA A 218 5.27 12.92 2.17
C ALA A 218 5.75 12.21 0.89
N ARG A 219 4.93 12.27 -0.16
CA ARG A 219 5.21 11.70 -1.46
C ARG A 219 4.96 12.73 -2.57
N PRO A 220 5.77 13.78 -2.70
CA PRO A 220 5.70 14.66 -3.86
C PRO A 220 6.13 13.94 -5.14
N GLU A 221 5.44 14.29 -6.22
CA GLU A 221 5.70 13.81 -7.58
C GLU A 221 5.69 15.04 -8.50
N ILE A 222 6.80 15.26 -9.19
CA ILE A 222 6.99 16.36 -10.13
C ILE A 222 7.18 15.76 -11.52
N GLN A 223 6.41 16.25 -12.49
CA GLN A 223 6.70 16.04 -13.90
C GLN A 223 6.95 17.36 -14.59
N TRP A 224 8.01 17.38 -15.39
CA TRP A 224 8.40 18.57 -16.14
C TRP A 224 8.90 18.20 -17.53
N SER A 225 8.21 18.70 -18.55
CA SER A 225 8.53 18.55 -19.96
C SER A 225 8.81 19.92 -20.59
N PRO A 226 9.97 20.54 -20.32
CA PRO A 226 10.28 21.91 -20.78
C PRO A 226 10.34 22.06 -22.31
N THR A 227 10.48 20.95 -23.04
CA THR A 227 10.46 20.90 -24.49
C THR A 227 9.80 19.60 -24.93
N ASP A 228 9.41 19.49 -26.20
CA ASP A 228 8.88 18.23 -26.77
C ASP A 228 9.91 17.08 -26.83
N ARG A 229 11.17 17.35 -26.45
CA ARG A 229 12.27 16.38 -26.49
C ARG A 229 12.79 15.99 -25.12
N LEU A 230 12.45 16.71 -24.05
CA LEU A 230 12.98 16.46 -22.71
C LEU A 230 11.84 16.24 -21.74
N GLU A 231 11.86 15.12 -21.03
CA GLU A 231 10.96 14.80 -19.94
C GLU A 231 11.77 14.50 -18.68
N LEU A 232 11.41 15.15 -17.59
CA LEU A 232 12.02 15.00 -16.28
C LEU A 232 10.93 14.61 -15.27
N SER A 233 11.22 13.61 -14.44
CA SER A 233 10.38 13.27 -13.30
C SER A 233 11.21 13.17 -12.02
N LEU A 234 10.63 13.62 -10.91
CA LEU A 234 11.15 13.44 -9.57
C LEU A 234 10.03 12.93 -8.67
N ASP A 235 10.25 11.75 -8.11
CA ASP A 235 9.40 11.15 -7.10
C ASP A 235 10.21 11.02 -5.80
N HIS A 236 9.68 11.50 -4.69
CA HIS A 236 10.35 11.34 -3.39
C HIS A 236 9.36 10.80 -2.38
N THR A 237 9.64 9.65 -1.76
CA THR A 237 8.89 9.17 -0.60
C THR A 237 9.71 9.40 0.66
N PHE A 238 9.19 10.24 1.54
CA PHE A 238 9.62 10.36 2.93
C PHE A 238 8.57 9.70 3.82
N SER A 239 8.98 8.81 4.73
CA SER A 239 8.13 8.28 5.80
C SER A 239 8.93 8.25 7.09
N LYS A 240 8.38 8.84 8.14
CA LYS A 240 8.91 8.78 9.51
C LYS A 240 7.83 8.25 10.41
N ILE A 241 8.12 7.13 11.08
CA ILE A 241 7.26 6.54 12.09
C ILE A 241 7.90 6.79 13.45
N SER A 242 7.17 7.42 14.37
CA SER A 242 7.55 7.56 15.77
C SER A 242 6.73 6.62 16.64
N ARG A 243 7.32 6.09 17.72
CA ARG A 243 6.62 5.33 18.76
C ARG A 243 5.77 6.27 19.61
N VAL A 244 4.52 5.91 19.84
CA VAL A 244 3.65 6.62 20.77
C VAL A 244 3.74 5.90 22.11
N SER A 245 4.39 6.51 23.10
CA SER A 245 4.40 5.96 24.45
C SER A 245 3.04 6.19 25.11
N THR A 246 2.48 5.15 25.73
CA THR A 246 1.25 5.21 26.54
C THR A 246 1.34 6.26 27.66
N LYS A 247 2.55 6.63 28.09
CA LYS A 247 2.80 7.55 29.21
C LYS A 247 2.84 9.03 28.81
N GLN A 248 2.91 9.39 27.53
CA GLN A 248 3.04 10.79 27.09
C GLN A 248 2.08 11.15 25.97
N HIS A 249 1.14 12.05 26.28
CA HIS A 249 0.19 12.66 25.32
C HIS A 249 0.85 13.79 24.51
N ALA A 250 2.09 13.61 24.06
CA ALA A 250 2.74 14.60 23.19
C ALA A 250 2.06 14.62 21.81
N ILE A 251 1.75 15.81 21.31
CA ILE A 251 1.11 16.02 19.99
C ILE A 251 1.97 15.43 18.86
N VAL A 252 3.29 15.36 19.04
CA VAL A 252 4.22 14.65 18.17
C VAL A 252 5.15 13.79 19.02
N PRO A 253 5.13 12.45 18.88
CA PRO A 253 6.02 11.58 19.63
C PRO A 253 7.47 11.74 19.18
N ASN A 254 8.40 11.77 20.14
CA ASN A 254 9.82 12.04 19.88
C ASN A 254 10.66 10.78 19.64
N GLU A 255 10.23 9.62 20.17
CA GLU A 255 10.99 8.38 19.97
C GLU A 255 10.76 7.84 18.56
N ILE A 256 11.81 7.83 17.74
CA ILE A 256 11.74 7.41 16.34
C ILE A 256 11.77 5.87 16.28
N TYR A 257 10.85 5.28 15.52
CA TYR A 257 10.86 3.86 15.16
C TYR A 257 11.62 3.64 13.85
N SER A 258 11.24 4.35 12.79
CA SER A 258 11.82 4.19 11.47
C SER A 258 11.77 5.49 10.66
N THR A 259 12.73 5.69 9.77
CA THR A 259 12.75 6.78 8.79
C THR A 259 13.27 6.29 7.45
N VAL A 260 12.43 6.42 6.43
CA VAL A 260 12.69 6.00 5.06
C VAL A 260 12.70 7.21 4.14
N HIS A 261 13.72 7.29 3.27
CA HIS A 261 13.72 8.16 2.09
C HIS A 261 13.94 7.34 0.84
N ILE A 262 13.02 7.45 -0.12
CA ILE A 262 13.15 6.85 -1.46
C ILE A 262 13.09 7.97 -2.47
N THR A 263 14.15 8.21 -3.21
CA THR A 263 14.20 9.28 -4.23
C THR A 263 14.42 8.65 -5.58
N ASN A 264 13.49 8.86 -6.51
CA ASN A 264 13.59 8.40 -7.89
C ASN A 264 13.60 9.61 -8.83
N ILE A 265 14.63 9.69 -9.67
CA ILE A 265 14.80 10.74 -10.67
C ILE A 265 14.85 10.06 -12.03
N LYS A 266 14.01 10.51 -12.96
CA LYS A 266 14.02 10.03 -14.34
C LYS A 266 14.25 11.20 -15.27
N ALA A 267 15.10 10.98 -16.27
CA ALA A 267 15.31 11.91 -17.36
C ALA A 267 15.23 11.14 -18.67
N GLN A 268 14.42 11.62 -19.60
CA GLN A 268 14.30 11.09 -20.95
C GLN A 268 14.54 12.19 -21.96
N TYR A 269 15.42 11.93 -22.92
CA TYR A 269 15.74 12.88 -23.98
C TYR A 269 15.61 12.23 -25.36
N LEU A 270 14.84 12.86 -26.23
CA LEU A 270 14.63 12.48 -27.62
C LEU A 270 15.55 13.31 -28.53
N PHE A 271 16.69 12.77 -28.93
CA PHE A 271 17.61 13.42 -29.86
C PHE A 271 17.00 13.57 -31.25
N SER A 272 16.30 12.54 -31.69
CA SER A 272 15.51 12.51 -32.93
C SER A 272 14.40 11.48 -32.81
N ARG A 273 13.48 11.45 -33.77
CA ARG A 273 12.46 10.39 -33.88
C ARG A 273 13.02 8.96 -33.85
N ALA A 274 14.29 8.77 -34.20
CA ALA A 274 14.98 7.49 -34.23
C ALA A 274 15.89 7.25 -33.02
N LEU A 275 16.20 8.27 -32.19
CA LEU A 275 17.23 8.16 -31.14
C LEU A 275 16.77 8.79 -29.83
N MET A 276 16.74 7.99 -28.77
CA MET A 276 16.33 8.39 -27.43
C MET A 276 17.31 7.88 -26.38
N ALA A 277 17.56 8.67 -25.34
CA ALA A 277 18.22 8.20 -24.13
C ALA A 277 17.31 8.37 -22.91
N ARG A 278 17.42 7.44 -21.97
CA ARG A 278 16.74 7.49 -20.67
C ARG A 278 17.72 7.18 -19.56
N MET A 279 17.63 7.94 -18.49
CA MET A 279 18.38 7.74 -17.25
C MET A 279 17.40 7.64 -16.08
N ILE A 280 17.63 6.70 -15.17
CA ILE A 280 16.88 6.54 -13.92
C ILE A 280 17.89 6.44 -12.78
N LEU A 281 17.71 7.24 -11.74
CA LEU A 281 18.52 7.22 -10.53
C LEU A 281 17.59 7.02 -9.34
N GLN A 282 17.89 6.05 -8.50
CA GLN A 282 17.13 5.77 -7.28
C GLN A 282 18.06 5.72 -6.06
N TYR A 283 17.62 6.35 -4.97
CA TYR A 283 18.23 6.22 -3.65
C TYR A 283 17.20 5.64 -2.69
N ASP A 284 17.58 4.59 -1.96
CA ASP A 284 16.78 3.98 -0.90
C ASP A 284 17.56 4.06 0.41
N LEU A 285 17.11 4.95 1.30
CA LEU A 285 17.74 5.21 2.60
C LEU A 285 16.79 4.78 3.71
N ASP A 286 17.05 3.63 4.33
CA ASP A 286 16.24 3.08 5.41
C ASP A 286 16.99 3.18 6.75
N GLN A 287 16.26 3.55 7.79
CA GLN A 287 16.71 3.45 9.17
C GLN A 287 15.56 2.90 10.00
N ARG A 288 15.87 1.95 10.87
CA ARG A 288 14.94 1.44 11.88
C ARG A 288 15.70 1.23 13.17
N GLU A 289 15.16 1.75 14.26
CA GLU A 289 15.71 1.53 15.59
C GLU A 289 15.50 0.08 16.05
N ALA A 290 16.20 -0.33 17.11
CA ALA A 290 16.00 -1.64 17.71
C ALA A 290 14.54 -1.82 18.14
N LEU A 291 14.00 -3.02 17.97
CA LEU A 291 12.62 -3.30 18.36
C LEU A 291 12.51 -3.36 19.87
N LYS A 292 11.45 -2.75 20.42
CA LYS A 292 11.22 -2.69 21.87
C LYS A 292 9.78 -3.05 22.22
N ASP A 293 9.62 -3.63 23.40
CA ASP A 293 8.31 -3.87 23.99
C ASP A 293 7.70 -2.52 24.40
N PRO A 294 6.50 -2.17 23.91
CA PRO A 294 5.85 -0.91 24.25
C PRO A 294 5.49 -0.76 25.74
N ALA A 295 5.35 -1.87 26.48
CA ALA A 295 4.97 -1.83 27.89
C ALA A 295 6.18 -1.58 28.81
N THR A 296 7.27 -2.34 28.60
CA THR A 296 8.45 -2.31 29.47
C THR A 296 9.60 -1.48 28.90
N GLY A 297 9.65 -1.25 27.59
CA GLY A 297 10.79 -0.63 26.89
C GLY A 297 11.96 -1.59 26.66
N ARG A 298 11.86 -2.85 27.08
CA ARG A 298 12.88 -3.89 26.89
C ARG A 298 13.02 -4.26 25.42
N GLN A 299 14.18 -4.77 25.03
CA GLN A 299 14.41 -5.18 23.64
C GLN A 299 13.56 -6.40 23.29
N LEU A 300 12.94 -6.39 22.11
CA LEU A 300 12.24 -7.54 21.58
C LEU A 300 13.20 -8.52 20.90
N THR A 301 12.96 -9.80 21.15
CA THR A 301 13.57 -10.88 20.39
C THR A 301 12.49 -11.62 19.61
N ILE A 302 12.86 -12.10 18.43
CA ILE A 302 12.00 -12.90 17.56
C ILE A 302 12.76 -14.19 17.28
N PHE A 303 12.14 -15.34 17.57
CA PHE A 303 12.84 -16.65 17.55
C PHE A 303 14.12 -16.64 18.41
N GLY A 304 14.06 -15.97 19.56
CA GLY A 304 15.19 -15.84 20.49
C GLY A 304 16.31 -14.90 20.03
N GLN A 305 16.19 -14.25 18.87
CA GLN A 305 17.20 -13.35 18.32
C GLN A 305 16.80 -11.89 18.53
N ALA A 306 17.65 -11.15 19.25
CA ALA A 306 17.45 -9.73 19.54
C ALA A 306 17.40 -8.91 18.24
N GLN A 307 16.38 -8.08 18.10
CA GLN A 307 16.17 -7.29 16.89
C GLN A 307 16.81 -5.90 17.06
N GLY A 308 18.06 -5.78 16.59
CA GLY A 308 18.84 -4.55 16.67
C GLY A 308 18.38 -3.45 15.71
N ALA A 309 18.98 -2.26 15.89
CA ALA A 309 18.85 -1.16 14.94
C ALA A 309 19.52 -1.52 13.61
N ARG A 310 18.99 -0.97 12.52
CA ARG A 310 19.57 -1.08 11.18
C ARG A 310 19.55 0.27 10.48
N SER A 311 20.55 0.51 9.65
CA SER A 311 20.68 1.69 8.83
C SER A 311 21.35 1.29 7.52
N THR A 312 20.66 1.46 6.41
CA THR A 312 21.13 1.03 5.09
C THR A 312 20.93 2.15 4.09
N GLY A 313 21.91 2.31 3.19
CA GLY A 313 21.79 3.15 2.00
C GLY A 313 22.04 2.33 0.75
N GLU A 314 21.13 2.44 -0.20
CA GLU A 314 21.23 1.81 -1.51
C GLU A 314 21.09 2.87 -2.59
N PHE A 315 21.84 2.72 -3.67
CA PHE A 315 21.74 3.51 -4.88
C PHE A 315 21.64 2.61 -6.10
N GLN A 316 20.65 2.88 -6.94
CA GLN A 316 20.49 2.22 -8.23
C GLN A 316 20.55 3.25 -9.36
N GLY A 317 21.46 3.04 -10.31
CA GLY A 317 21.57 3.81 -11.54
C GLY A 317 21.24 2.95 -12.75
N GLN A 318 20.42 3.46 -13.66
CA GLN A 318 20.11 2.83 -14.94
C GLN A 318 20.22 3.85 -16.07
N PHE A 319 20.81 3.42 -17.18
CA PHE A 319 20.91 4.18 -18.42
C PHE A 319 20.47 3.30 -19.59
N LEU A 320 19.75 3.88 -20.54
CA LEU A 320 19.28 3.22 -21.75
C LEU A 320 19.43 4.17 -22.94
N LEU A 321 20.08 3.70 -23.99
CA LEU A 321 20.06 4.31 -25.31
C LEU A 321 19.23 3.40 -26.24
N GLN A 322 18.22 3.99 -26.88
CA GLN A 322 17.38 3.32 -27.86
C GLN A 322 17.57 3.97 -29.23
N TYR A 323 17.81 3.15 -30.26
CA TYR A 323 17.95 3.58 -31.64
C TYR A 323 17.04 2.77 -32.58
N GLU A 324 16.12 3.44 -33.25
CA GLU A 324 15.20 2.89 -34.26
C GLU A 324 15.52 3.49 -35.63
N PRO A 325 16.49 2.91 -36.38
CA PRO A 325 16.86 3.42 -37.70
C PRO A 325 15.73 3.33 -38.74
N SER A 326 14.87 2.32 -38.61
CA SER A 326 13.74 2.07 -39.49
C SER A 326 12.60 1.41 -38.72
N PRO A 327 11.33 1.61 -39.15
CA PRO A 327 10.19 0.97 -38.51
C PRO A 327 10.37 -0.55 -38.45
N GLY A 328 10.33 -1.11 -37.24
CA GLY A 328 10.50 -2.54 -37.01
C GLY A 328 11.94 -3.01 -36.78
N THR A 329 12.93 -2.12 -36.75
CA THR A 329 14.31 -2.44 -36.29
C THR A 329 14.67 -1.56 -35.12
N ILE A 330 14.94 -2.13 -33.94
CA ILE A 330 15.28 -1.36 -32.73
C ILE A 330 16.52 -1.96 -32.06
N PHE A 331 17.48 -1.08 -31.76
CA PHE A 331 18.67 -1.38 -30.96
C PHE A 331 18.53 -0.77 -29.56
N TYR A 332 18.93 -1.53 -28.56
CA TYR A 332 19.03 -1.07 -27.17
C TYR A 332 20.46 -1.30 -26.66
N ILE A 333 21.01 -0.26 -26.05
CA ILE A 333 22.25 -0.33 -25.26
C ILE A 333 21.89 0.15 -23.87
N GLY A 334 22.09 -0.68 -22.85
CA GLY A 334 21.78 -0.29 -21.49
C GLY A 334 22.89 -0.62 -20.51
N PHE A 335 22.90 0.14 -19.42
CA PHE A 335 23.81 -0.01 -18.30
C PHE A 335 23.00 0.08 -17.01
N SER A 336 23.28 -0.77 -16.04
CA SER A 336 22.69 -0.72 -14.71
C SER A 336 23.75 -0.97 -13.65
N ARG A 337 23.60 -0.30 -12.51
CA ARG A 337 24.48 -0.47 -11.36
C ARG A 337 23.68 -0.35 -10.07
N LEU A 338 23.95 -1.25 -9.14
CA LEU A 338 23.46 -1.27 -7.78
C LEU A 338 24.64 -1.08 -6.83
N MET A 339 24.49 -0.18 -5.87
CA MET A 339 25.50 0.11 -4.86
C MET A 339 24.86 0.14 -3.48
N GLU A 340 25.54 -0.43 -2.49
CA GLU A 340 25.08 -0.45 -1.10
C GLU A 340 26.15 0.17 -0.20
N GLY A 341 25.74 0.78 0.90
CA GLY A 341 26.64 1.34 1.89
C GLY A 341 25.92 2.06 3.02
N GLU A 342 26.58 3.07 3.56
CA GLU A 342 26.01 3.90 4.63
C GLU A 342 24.76 4.68 4.15
N ARG A 343 23.87 4.99 5.08
CA ARG A 343 22.65 5.76 4.85
C ARG A 343 22.95 7.22 4.48
N THR A 344 23.27 7.48 3.22
CA THR A 344 23.62 8.82 2.72
C THR A 344 23.30 8.97 1.23
N TYR A 345 23.11 10.21 0.78
CA TYR A 345 23.02 10.53 -0.65
C TYR A 345 24.39 10.59 -1.35
N ARG A 346 25.49 10.33 -0.62
CA ARG A 346 26.85 10.34 -1.18
C ARG A 346 27.20 8.99 -1.78
N VAL A 347 26.99 8.82 -3.09
CA VAL A 347 27.33 7.59 -3.82
C VAL A 347 28.80 7.17 -3.65
N SER A 348 29.71 8.12 -3.40
CA SER A 348 31.13 7.85 -3.20
C SER A 348 31.45 7.01 -1.97
N THR A 349 30.54 6.91 -0.99
CA THR A 349 30.72 6.09 0.21
C THR A 349 30.04 4.72 0.09
N MET A 350 29.49 4.39 -1.09
CA MET A 350 28.82 3.13 -1.36
C MET A 350 29.72 2.24 -2.22
N SER A 351 29.56 0.94 -2.04
CA SER A 351 30.30 -0.09 -2.78
C SER A 351 29.40 -0.71 -3.83
N PRO A 352 29.89 -0.97 -5.07
CA PRO A 352 29.13 -1.69 -6.07
C PRO A 352 28.82 -3.12 -5.61
N VAL A 353 27.57 -3.53 -5.75
CA VAL A 353 27.10 -4.89 -5.46
C VAL A 353 26.76 -5.62 -6.76
N GLU A 354 26.13 -4.91 -7.70
CA GLU A 354 25.78 -5.45 -9.02
C GLU A 354 26.07 -4.40 -10.10
N GLU A 355 26.60 -4.84 -11.24
CA GLU A 355 26.83 -3.99 -12.40
C GLU A 355 26.62 -4.81 -13.68
N GLY A 356 25.96 -4.23 -14.67
CA GLY A 356 25.63 -4.93 -15.91
C GLY A 356 25.51 -4.00 -17.10
N LEU A 357 26.02 -4.47 -18.24
CA LEU A 357 25.81 -3.88 -19.56
C LEU A 357 25.02 -4.85 -20.42
N PHE A 358 24.03 -4.36 -21.15
CA PHE A 358 23.26 -5.19 -22.08
C PHE A 358 23.14 -4.54 -23.46
N LEU A 359 23.06 -5.42 -24.46
CA LEU A 359 22.83 -5.10 -25.85
C LEU A 359 21.67 -5.95 -26.35
N LYS A 360 20.67 -5.33 -26.99
CA LYS A 360 19.53 -6.05 -27.57
C LYS A 360 19.18 -5.49 -28.94
N LEU A 361 18.96 -6.39 -29.88
CA LEU A 361 18.37 -6.10 -31.19
C LEU A 361 16.98 -6.73 -31.26
N SER A 362 16.00 -5.94 -31.66
CA SER A 362 14.64 -6.41 -31.96
C SER A 362 14.32 -6.11 -33.42
N TYR A 363 13.85 -7.12 -34.15
CA TYR A 363 13.50 -7.02 -35.56
C TYR A 363 12.13 -7.63 -35.83
N LEU A 364 11.25 -6.87 -36.49
CA LEU A 364 9.94 -7.32 -36.90
C LEU A 364 9.99 -7.84 -38.34
N PHE A 365 9.81 -9.15 -38.51
CA PHE A 365 9.58 -9.73 -39.82
C PHE A 365 8.16 -9.40 -40.29
N ARG A 366 8.04 -8.73 -41.44
CA ARG A 366 6.77 -8.64 -42.16
C ARG A 366 6.76 -9.76 -43.19
N ILE A 367 5.90 -10.75 -42.99
CA ILE A 367 5.60 -11.82 -43.95
C ILE A 367 4.34 -11.42 -44.73
#